data_AF-A0A1G0WJ74-F1
#
_entry.id   AF-A0A1G0WJ74-F1
#
_cell.length_a   1.000
_cell.length_b   1.000
_cell.length_c   1.000
_cell.angle_alpha   90.00
_cell.angle_beta   90.00
_cell.angle_gamma   90.00
#
_symmetry.space_group_name_H-M   'P 1'
#
loop_
_entity.id
_entity.type
_entity.pdbx_description
1 polymer ?
#
loop_
_entity_poly.entity_id
_entity_poly.type
_entity_poly.pdbx_seq_one_letter_code
_entity_poly.pdbx_strand_id
1 'polypeptide(L)'
;MIDVQTAFKKAKEYFTNLYDSNEEVTVYNVLIEEVTQETISGIPDCWVITLGFNILKKKLKEEDSYLSDVLGLYNQQLKDRKFKTIILSPDGDFIAMKIRGVEYA
;
A
#
# COMPACT_ATOMS: atom_id res chain seq x y z
N MET A 1 17.59 -16.89 -4.98
CA MET A 1 16.35 -16.44 -5.64
C MET A 1 15.14 -16.92 -4.87
N ILE A 2 14.37 -16.00 -4.30
CA ILE A 2 13.12 -16.28 -3.60
C ILE A 2 11.95 -16.43 -4.58
N ASP A 3 10.96 -17.24 -4.21
CA ASP A 3 9.72 -17.36 -4.96
C ASP A 3 8.76 -16.18 -4.72
N VAL A 4 7.71 -16.11 -5.54
CA VAL A 4 6.70 -15.05 -5.49
C VAL A 4 5.95 -15.00 -4.15
N GLN A 5 5.74 -16.15 -3.50
CA GLN A 5 5.02 -16.21 -2.22
C GLN A 5 5.87 -15.63 -1.08
N THR A 6 7.16 -15.95 -1.09
CA THR A 6 8.15 -15.44 -0.15
C THR A 6 8.37 -13.94 -0.35
N ALA A 7 8.45 -13.49 -1.60
CA ALA A 7 8.55 -12.07 -1.94
C ALA A 7 7.33 -11.30 -1.44
N PHE A 8 6.14 -11.85 -1.64
CA PHE A 8 4.91 -11.28 -1.12
C PHE A 8 4.89 -11.20 0.40
N LYS A 9 5.26 -12.28 1.10
CA LYS A 9 5.29 -12.31 2.57
C LYS A 9 6.21 -11.22 3.12
N LYS A 10 7.41 -11.09 2.55
CA LYS A 10 8.38 -10.05 2.92
C LYS A 10 7.88 -8.63 2.62
N ALA A 11 7.28 -8.41 1.44
CA ALA A 11 6.71 -7.11 1.08
C ALA A 11 5.56 -6.71 2.01
N LYS A 12 4.67 -7.65 2.34
CA LYS A 12 3.56 -7.42 3.27
C LYS A 12 4.06 -7.12 4.68
N GLU A 13 5.04 -7.87 5.18
CA GLU A 13 5.65 -7.64 6.50
C GLU A 13 6.28 -6.24 6.58
N TYR A 14 7.08 -5.87 5.58
CA TYR A 14 7.65 -4.52 5.50
C TYR A 14 6.57 -3.44 5.48
N PHE A 15 5.53 -3.65 4.67
CA PHE A 15 4.39 -2.75 4.59
C PHE A 15 3.67 -2.58 5.93
N THR A 16 3.35 -3.67 6.62
CA THR A 16 2.67 -3.64 7.92
C THR A 16 3.52 -2.91 8.96
N ASN A 17 4.81 -3.21 9.06
CA ASN A 17 5.72 -2.57 10.00
C ASN A 17 5.79 -1.04 9.84
N LEU A 18 5.68 -0.53 8.60
CA LEU A 18 5.67 0.90 8.31
C LEU A 18 4.43 1.62 8.88
N TYR A 19 3.28 0.94 8.94
CA TYR A 19 2.02 1.55 9.37
C TYR A 19 1.63 1.22 10.81
N ASP A 20 2.05 0.07 11.33
CA ASP A 20 1.88 -0.28 12.75
C ASP A 20 2.63 0.71 13.66
N SER A 21 3.68 1.35 13.16
CA SER A 21 4.43 2.39 13.87
C SER A 21 3.68 3.73 13.97
N ASN A 22 2.52 3.89 13.31
CA ASN A 22 1.79 5.15 13.22
C ASN A 22 0.38 5.02 13.80
N GLU A 23 0.24 5.22 15.11
CA GLU A 23 -1.03 5.07 15.85
C GLU A 23 -2.20 5.95 15.34
N GLU A 24 -1.89 7.00 14.57
CA GLU A 24 -2.88 7.91 14.01
C GLU A 24 -3.47 7.42 12.67
N VAL A 25 -2.91 6.36 12.09
CA VAL A 25 -3.27 5.84 10.76
C VAL A 25 -3.62 4.36 10.84
N THR A 26 -4.87 4.01 10.52
CA THR A 26 -5.28 2.61 10.37
C THR A 26 -5.30 2.26 8.89
N VAL A 27 -4.46 1.30 8.49
CA VAL A 27 -4.48 0.75 7.13
C VAL A 27 -5.40 -0.46 7.06
N TYR A 28 -6.25 -0.50 6.04
CA TYR A 28 -7.18 -1.60 5.81
C TYR A 28 -7.30 -1.92 4.32
N ASN A 29 -7.90 -3.07 4.00
CA ASN A 29 -8.13 -3.54 2.62
C ASN A 29 -6.84 -3.59 1.76
N VAL A 30 -5.77 -4.17 2.31
CA VAL A 30 -4.50 -4.36 1.61
C VAL A 30 -4.65 -5.51 0.61
N LEU A 31 -4.57 -5.21 -0.69
CA LEU A 31 -4.59 -6.19 -1.77
C LEU A 31 -3.32 -6.06 -2.63
N ILE A 32 -2.96 -7.15 -3.28
CA ILE A 32 -1.92 -7.16 -4.31
C ILE A 32 -2.56 -6.66 -5.61
N GLU A 33 -1.93 -5.67 -6.23
CA GLU A 33 -2.39 -5.14 -7.52
C GLU A 33 -1.54 -5.69 -8.67
N GLU A 34 -0.22 -5.75 -8.45
CA GLU A 34 0.73 -6.09 -9.50
C GLU A 34 1.96 -6.77 -8.88
N VAL A 35 2.46 -7.80 -9.56
CA VAL A 35 3.73 -8.45 -9.24
C VAL A 35 4.47 -8.69 -10.54
N THR A 36 5.63 -8.06 -10.69
CA THR A 36 6.52 -8.25 -11.84
C THR A 36 7.93 -8.60 -11.38
N GLN A 37 8.70 -9.21 -12.27
CA GLN A 37 10.14 -9.39 -12.11
C GLN A 37 10.85 -8.50 -13.13
N GLU A 38 11.73 -7.63 -12.64
CA GLU A 38 12.40 -6.63 -13.47
C GLU A 38 13.86 -6.45 -13.06
N THR A 39 14.70 -6.02 -13.99
CA THR A 39 16.07 -5.60 -13.67
C THR A 39 16.05 -4.14 -13.23
N ILE A 40 16.41 -3.86 -11.98
CA ILE A 40 16.38 -2.51 -11.41
C ILE A 40 17.78 -2.09 -11.00
N SER A 41 18.24 -0.94 -11.51
CA SER A 41 19.56 -0.36 -11.18
C SER A 41 20.73 -1.34 -11.35
N GLY A 42 20.66 -2.22 -12.34
CA GLY A 42 21.70 -3.23 -12.62
C GLY A 42 21.59 -4.51 -11.78
N ILE A 43 20.61 -4.62 -10.89
CA ILE A 43 20.30 -5.86 -10.16
C ILE A 43 19.25 -6.63 -10.97
N PRO A 44 19.58 -7.80 -11.54
CA PRO A 44 18.63 -8.61 -12.30
C PRO A 44 17.58 -9.23 -11.37
N ASP A 45 16.44 -9.60 -11.94
CA ASP A 45 15.39 -10.41 -11.30
C ASP A 45 14.85 -9.88 -9.96
N CYS A 46 14.78 -8.57 -9.80
CA CYS A 46 14.15 -7.95 -8.66
C CYS A 46 12.63 -8.16 -8.70
N TRP A 47 12.05 -8.48 -7.55
CA TRP A 47 10.60 -8.55 -7.39
C TRP A 47 10.05 -7.15 -7.17
N VAL A 48 9.15 -6.73 -8.05
CA VAL A 48 8.42 -5.46 -7.96
C VAL A 48 6.98 -5.77 -7.58
N ILE A 49 6.62 -5.44 -6.35
CA ILE A 49 5.33 -5.79 -5.77
C ILE A 49 4.56 -4.50 -5.46
N THR A 50 3.43 -4.30 -6.11
CA THR A 50 2.54 -3.16 -5.84
C THR A 50 1.37 -3.61 -4.96
N LEU A 51 1.25 -2.95 -3.81
CA LEU A 51 0.17 -3.14 -2.86
C LEU A 51 -0.78 -1.94 -2.91
N GLY A 52 -2.06 -2.23 -3.11
CA GLY A 52 -3.15 -1.27 -2.99
C GLY A 52 -3.79 -1.36 -1.61
N PHE A 53 -4.08 -0.22 -0.98
CA PHE A 53 -4.61 -0.18 0.38
C PHE A 53 -5.41 1.09 0.65
N ASN A 54 -6.21 1.09 1.70
CA ASN A 54 -6.95 2.26 2.17
C ASN A 54 -6.36 2.75 3.50
N ILE A 55 -6.38 4.07 3.71
CA ILE A 55 -5.93 4.72 4.95
C ILE A 55 -7.13 5.39 5.63
N LEU A 56 -7.35 5.07 6.90
CA LEU A 56 -8.24 5.83 7.78
C LEU A 56 -7.39 6.66 8.76
N LYS A 57 -7.54 7.99 8.74
CA LYS A 57 -6.90 8.88 9.72
C LYS A 57 -7.80 9.02 10.95
N LYS A 58 -7.27 8.82 12.15
CA LYS A 58 -8.07 8.78 13.39
C LYS A 58 -8.42 10.15 13.99
N LYS A 59 -8.20 11.27 13.28
CA LYS A 59 -8.57 12.62 13.73
C LYS A 59 -9.37 13.39 12.69
N LEU A 60 -10.68 13.48 12.94
CA LEU A 60 -11.38 14.74 13.21
C LEU A 60 -12.69 14.38 13.93
N LYS A 61 -12.71 14.52 15.26
CA LYS A 61 -13.95 14.73 15.99
C LYS A 61 -14.32 16.20 15.78
N GLU A 62 -15.47 16.47 15.15
CA GLU A 62 -16.59 17.23 15.74
C GLU A 62 -17.61 17.63 14.64
N GLU A 63 -18.81 17.05 14.79
CA GLU A 63 -20.15 17.62 14.55
C GLU A 63 -20.78 17.80 13.15
N ASP A 64 -20.06 17.84 12.01
CA ASP A 64 -20.74 18.16 10.73
C ASP A 64 -21.12 16.97 9.81
N SER A 65 -20.81 15.71 10.15
CA SER A 65 -20.89 14.59 9.17
C SER A 65 -22.17 13.75 9.21
N TYR A 66 -23.04 13.90 10.23
CA TYR A 66 -24.15 12.96 10.42
C TYR A 66 -25.27 13.07 9.38
N LEU A 67 -25.37 14.19 8.66
CA LEU A 67 -26.43 14.40 7.65
C LEU A 67 -26.02 13.97 6.23
N SER A 68 -24.72 13.88 5.92
CA SER A 68 -24.24 13.39 4.61
C SER A 68 -24.18 11.86 4.51
N ASP A 69 -24.19 11.15 5.63
CA ASP A 69 -24.09 9.68 5.68
C ASP A 69 -25.40 8.95 5.38
N VAL A 70 -26.55 9.65 5.47
CA VAL A 70 -27.87 9.00 5.40
C VAL A 70 -28.37 8.77 3.97
N LEU A 71 -27.86 9.50 2.96
CA LEU A 71 -28.46 9.51 1.61
C LEU A 71 -27.49 9.27 0.43
N GLY A 72 -26.34 8.64 0.66
CA GLY A 72 -25.69 7.87 -0.40
C GLY A 72 -24.36 8.39 -0.92
N LEU A 73 -23.27 8.09 -0.19
CA LEU A 73 -21.91 8.21 -0.70
C LEU A 73 -21.01 7.02 -0.33
N TYR A 74 -21.57 5.81 -0.33
CA TYR A 74 -20.80 4.55 -0.24
C TYR A 74 -19.97 4.24 -1.51
N ASN A 75 -19.61 5.27 -2.29
CA ASN A 75 -18.64 5.24 -3.39
C ASN A 75 -17.30 5.90 -3.00
N GLN A 76 -17.16 6.45 -1.77
CA GLN A 76 -15.90 7.03 -1.30
C GLN A 76 -14.81 5.99 -0.98
N GLN A 77 -15.18 4.73 -0.72
CA GLN A 77 -14.20 3.68 -0.35
C GLN A 77 -13.17 3.37 -1.45
N LEU A 78 -13.47 3.71 -2.71
CA LEU A 78 -12.52 3.59 -3.83
C LEU A 78 -11.71 4.87 -4.08
N LYS A 79 -12.16 6.05 -3.63
CA LYS A 79 -11.50 7.34 -3.92
C LYS A 79 -10.15 7.51 -3.21
N ASP A 80 -9.97 6.89 -2.04
CA ASP A 80 -8.75 7.01 -1.24
C ASP A 80 -7.82 5.79 -1.28
N ARG A 81 -7.96 4.94 -2.30
CA ARG A 81 -7.04 3.82 -2.49
C ARG A 81 -5.64 4.37 -2.79
N LYS A 82 -4.68 4.06 -1.94
CA LYS A 82 -3.25 4.39 -2.09
C LYS A 82 -2.50 3.19 -2.59
N PHE A 83 -1.42 3.45 -3.32
CA PHE A 83 -0.59 2.41 -3.90
C PHE A 83 0.85 2.59 -3.44
N LYS A 84 1.46 1.51 -2.97
CA LYS A 84 2.89 1.45 -2.66
C LYS A 84 3.52 0.31 -3.41
N THR A 85 4.60 0.61 -4.12
CA THR A 85 5.42 -0.39 -4.80
C THR A 85 6.67 -0.65 -3.97
N ILE A 86 6.89 -1.92 -3.64
CA ILE A 86 8.02 -2.43 -2.87
C ILE A 86 8.89 -3.23 -3.82
N ILE A 87 10.18 -2.94 -3.83
CA ILE A 87 11.17 -3.61 -4.66
C ILE A 87 12.07 -4.45 -3.75
N LEU A 88 12.09 -5.75 -4.02
CA LEU A 88 12.92 -6.72 -3.32
C LEU A 88 14.00 -7.27 -4.26
N SER A 89 15.18 -7.53 -3.73
CA SER A 89 16.25 -8.23 -4.44
C SER A 89 15.85 -9.67 -4.75
N PRO A 90 16.60 -10.36 -5.63
CA PRO A 90 16.41 -11.79 -5.85
C PRO A 90 16.51 -12.63 -4.56
N ASP A 91 17.23 -12.15 -3.55
CA ASP A 91 17.40 -12.83 -2.26
C ASP A 91 16.35 -12.39 -1.23
N GLY A 92 15.52 -11.43 -1.61
CA GLY A 92 14.44 -10.89 -0.80
C GLY A 92 14.89 -9.81 0.16
N ASP A 93 16.01 -9.15 -0.11
CA ASP A 93 16.41 -7.97 0.64
C ASP A 93 15.63 -6.76 0.11
N PHE A 94 15.24 -5.86 1.01
CA PHE A 94 14.55 -4.64 0.61
C PHE A 94 15.52 -3.70 -0.11
N ILE A 95 15.21 -3.35 -1.36
CA ILE A 95 16.01 -2.41 -2.16
C ILE A 95 15.43 -1.01 -2.06
N ALA A 96 14.15 -0.86 -2.40
CA ALA A 96 13.51 0.45 -2.52
C ALA A 96 11.98 0.37 -2.38
N MET A 97 11.38 1.51 -2.08
CA MET A 97 9.92 1.70 -2.10
C MET A 97 9.58 2.95 -2.90
N LYS A 98 8.66 2.81 -3.86
CA LYS A 98 8.10 3.92 -4.63
C LYS A 98 6.67 4.17 -4.18
N ILE A 99 6.38 5.40 -3.76
CA ILE A 99 5.01 5.85 -3.49
C ILE A 99 4.47 6.38 -4.81
N ARG A 100 3.43 5.74 -5.37
CA ARG A 100 2.66 6.35 -6.46
C ARG A 100 1.69 7.34 -5.80
N GLY A 101 2.09 8.60 -5.75
CA GLY A 101 1.15 9.69 -5.50
C GLY A 101 0.22 9.79 -6.70
N VAL A 102 -1.02 9.37 -6.54
CA VAL A 102 -2.07 9.68 -7.53
C VAL A 102 -2.37 11.17 -7.32
N GLU A 103 -1.68 12.03 -8.06
CA GLU A 103 -2.16 13.40 -8.28
C GLU A 103 -3.43 13.27 -9.12
N TYR A 104 -4.59 13.44 -8.47
CA TYR A 104 -5.80 13.73 -9.21
C TYR A 104 -5.65 15.16 -9.72
N ALA A 105 -5.45 15.29 -11.04
CA ALA A 105 -5.55 16.55 -11.77
C ALA A 105 -7.01 17.06 -11.79
#